data_AF-A0A961GS62-F1
#
_entry.id   AF-A0A961GS62-F1
#
_cell.length_a   1.000
_cell.length_b   1.000
_cell.length_c   1.000
_cell.angle_alpha   90.00
_cell.angle_beta   90.00
_cell.angle_gamma   90.00
#
_symmetry.space_group_name_H-M   'P 1'
#
loop_
_entity.id
_entity.type
_entity.pdbx_description
1 polymer ?
#
loop_
_entity_poly.entity_id
_entity_poly.type
_entity_poly.pdbx_seq_one_letter_code
_entity_poly.pdbx_strand_id
1 'polypeptide(L)'
;MTHEDTMRAFRFRLEKMTIEQWNRQGSSNRLDIVNCGILHYTRRDSSGTVRERFERVRTIDPSRPDEARWRRIRRPRFSNEDLLAQVGRHPHLWDDDEVG
;
A
#
# COMPACT_ATOMS: atom_id res chain seq x y z
N MET A 1 -19.07 -4.41 -3.18
CA MET A 1 -19.14 -3.78 -1.84
C MET A 1 -18.52 -4.75 -0.85
N THR A 2 -17.57 -4.31 -0.04
CA THR A 2 -16.87 -5.14 0.94
C THR A 2 -16.43 -4.27 2.12
N HIS A 3 -15.79 -4.87 3.12
CA HIS A 3 -15.34 -4.20 4.34
C HIS A 3 -13.95 -3.59 4.17
N GLU A 4 -13.61 -2.66 5.06
CA GLU A 4 -12.35 -1.92 5.03
C GLU A 4 -11.13 -2.85 4.96
N ASP A 5 -11.08 -3.91 5.76
CA ASP A 5 -9.93 -4.83 5.79
C ASP A 5 -9.70 -5.52 4.44
N THR A 6 -10.79 -5.92 3.77
CA THR A 6 -10.71 -6.50 2.43
C THR A 6 -10.20 -5.46 1.42
N MET A 7 -10.65 -4.21 1.52
CA MET A 7 -10.17 -3.12 0.67
C MET A 7 -8.69 -2.82 0.90
N ARG A 8 -8.24 -2.85 2.16
CA ARG A 8 -6.82 -2.71 2.54
C ARG A 8 -5.97 -3.85 1.97
N ALA A 9 -6.44 -5.10 2.05
CA ALA A 9 -5.73 -6.24 1.47
C ALA A 9 -5.57 -6.11 -0.06
N PHE A 10 -6.61 -5.67 -0.77
CA PHE A 10 -6.51 -5.37 -2.20
C PHE A 10 -5.51 -4.24 -2.48
N ARG A 11 -5.58 -3.15 -1.72
CA ARG A 11 -4.62 -2.04 -1.82
C ARG A 11 -3.18 -2.53 -1.64
N PHE A 12 -2.90 -3.31 -0.60
CA PHE A 12 -1.59 -3.90 -0.33
C PHE A 12 -1.06 -4.65 -1.57
N ARG A 13 -1.90 -5.51 -2.16
CA ARG A 13 -1.52 -6.33 -3.31
C ARG A 13 -1.36 -5.55 -4.62
N LEU A 14 -2.23 -4.56 -4.88
CA LEU A 14 -2.25 -3.77 -6.11
C LEU A 14 -1.16 -2.69 -6.15
N GLU A 15 -0.87 -2.10 -4.99
CA GLU A 15 0.15 -1.07 -4.80
C GLU A 15 1.52 -1.64 -4.43
N LYS A 16 1.62 -2.95 -4.21
CA LYS A 16 2.87 -3.66 -3.83
C LYS A 16 3.50 -3.04 -2.58
N MET A 17 2.67 -2.80 -1.58
CA MET A 17 3.13 -2.22 -0.33
C MET A 17 4.12 -3.15 0.40
N THR A 18 5.02 -2.55 1.17
CA THR A 18 5.89 -3.29 2.10
C THR A 18 5.14 -3.62 3.39
N ILE A 19 5.67 -4.57 4.16
CA ILE A 19 5.12 -4.92 5.47
C ILE A 19 5.16 -3.70 6.41
N GLU A 20 6.19 -2.87 6.34
CA GLU A 20 6.28 -1.64 7.15
C GLU A 20 5.22 -0.60 6.74
N GLN A 21 4.88 -0.50 5.45
CA GLN A 21 3.79 0.35 4.98
C GLN A 21 2.43 -0.17 5.47
N TRP A 22 2.24 -1.49 5.50
CA TRP A 22 1.06 -2.13 6.04
C TRP A 22 0.92 -1.88 7.55
N ASN A 23 1.98 -2.14 8.33
CA ASN A 23 1.96 -1.98 9.78
C ASN A 23 1.71 -0.52 10.21
N ARG A 24 2.22 0.46 9.45
CA ARG A 24 1.93 1.88 9.70
C ARG A 24 0.44 2.24 9.55
N GLN A 25 -0.29 1.56 8.67
CA GLN A 25 -1.74 1.78 8.52
C GLN A 25 -2.55 1.22 9.69
N GLY A 26 -2.07 0.15 10.33
CA GLY A 26 -2.69 -0.41 11.53
C GLY A 26 -2.47 0.43 12.79
N SER A 27 -1.38 1.21 12.84
CA SER A 27 -0.99 2.01 14.01
C SER A 27 -1.47 3.45 13.95
N SER A 28 -1.88 3.97 12.79
CA SER A 28 -2.52 5.27 12.68
C SER A 28 -4.01 5.18 13.08
N ASN A 29 -4.43 5.90 14.12
CA ASN A 29 -5.85 5.98 14.56
C ASN A 29 -6.78 6.76 13.59
N ARG A 30 -6.32 6.96 12.35
CA ARG A 30 -7.05 7.65 11.29
C ARG A 30 -7.57 6.58 10.35
N LEU A 31 -8.90 6.46 10.25
CA LEU A 31 -9.53 5.58 9.27
C LEU A 31 -9.10 6.04 7.87
N ASP A 32 -8.39 5.16 7.18
CA ASP A 32 -7.81 5.45 5.85
C ASP A 32 -8.88 5.33 4.75
N ILE A 33 -10.01 4.70 5.07
CA ILE A 33 -11.20 4.51 4.23
C ILE A 33 -12.44 4.79 5.10
N VAL A 34 -13.18 5.85 4.78
CA VAL A 34 -14.44 6.17 5.46
C VAL A 34 -15.55 5.17 5.11
N ASN A 35 -16.63 5.17 5.88
CA ASN A 35 -17.82 4.38 5.55
C ASN A 35 -18.32 4.68 4.14
N CYS A 36 -18.68 3.62 3.42
CA CYS A 36 -19.05 3.68 2.00
C CYS A 36 -17.96 4.27 1.08
N GLY A 37 -16.74 4.42 1.56
CA GLY A 37 -15.60 4.93 0.81
C GLY A 37 -15.31 4.08 -0.42
N ILE A 38 -14.84 4.73 -1.49
CA ILE A 38 -14.55 4.05 -2.76
C ILE A 38 -13.06 4.16 -3.06
N LEU A 39 -12.42 3.01 -3.33
CA LEU A 39 -11.10 2.99 -3.94
C LEU A 39 -11.24 2.91 -5.46
N HIS A 40 -10.90 3.99 -6.14
CA HIS A 40 -10.97 4.05 -7.59
C HIS A 40 -9.55 3.91 -8.17
N TYR A 41 -9.29 2.77 -8.79
CA TYR A 41 -8.05 2.47 -9.50
C TYR A 41 -8.21 2.69 -11.01
N THR A 42 -7.17 3.22 -11.67
CA THR A 42 -7.15 3.36 -13.13
C THR A 42 -5.80 2.99 -13.71
N ARG A 43 -5.84 2.37 -14.90
CA ARG A 43 -4.65 2.10 -15.74
C ARG A 43 -4.25 3.32 -16.58
N ARG A 44 -5.13 4.32 -16.70
CA ARG A 44 -4.83 5.55 -17.46
C ARG A 44 -3.93 6.45 -16.63
N ASP A 45 -2.83 6.91 -17.21
CA ASP A 45 -1.98 7.95 -16.64
C ASP A 45 -2.53 9.36 -16.89
N SER A 46 -1.79 10.40 -16.46
CA SER A 46 -2.19 11.80 -16.64
C SER A 46 -2.23 12.24 -18.11
N SER A 47 -1.46 11.61 -18.98
CA SER A 47 -1.53 11.82 -20.44
C SER A 47 -2.68 11.08 -21.12
N GLY A 48 -3.38 10.19 -20.40
CA GLY A 48 -4.47 9.38 -20.94
C GLY A 48 -4.05 8.02 -21.52
N THR A 49 -2.74 7.73 -21.55
CA THR A 49 -2.22 6.44 -22.00
C THR A 49 -2.60 5.33 -21.02
N VAL A 50 -3.09 4.21 -21.56
CA VAL A 50 -3.42 3.02 -20.77
C VAL A 50 -2.15 2.20 -20.53
N ARG A 51 -1.77 2.04 -19.26
CA ARG A 51 -0.62 1.22 -18.84
C ARG A 51 -1.03 -0.24 -18.65
N GLU A 52 -0.07 -1.17 -18.64
CA GLU A 52 -0.33 -2.60 -18.37
C GLU A 52 -0.94 -2.80 -16.98
N ARG A 53 -0.41 -2.09 -15.97
CA ARG A 53 -0.83 -2.15 -14.57
C ARG A 53 -1.59 -0.88 -14.18
N PHE A 54 -2.31 -0.93 -13.05
CA PHE A 54 -2.91 0.28 -12.47
C PHE A 54 -1.82 1.33 -12.19
N GLU A 55 -2.07 2.57 -12.60
CA GLU A 55 -1.10 3.66 -12.50
C GLU A 55 -1.47 4.65 -11.40
N ARG A 56 -2.77 4.89 -11.22
CA ARG A 56 -3.27 5.89 -10.26
C ARG A 56 -4.42 5.32 -9.45
N VAL A 57 -4.53 5.84 -8.24
CA VAL A 57 -5.61 5.55 -7.31
C VAL A 57 -6.13 6.85 -6.71
N ARG A 58 -7.42 6.92 -6.40
CA ARG A 58 -7.99 7.91 -5.50
C ARG A 58 -8.94 7.22 -4.52
N THR A 59 -8.95 7.69 -3.29
CA THR A 59 -10.01 7.38 -2.32
C THR A 59 -11.09 8.43 -2.46
N ILE A 60 -12.34 8.02 -2.52
CA ILE A 60 -13.50 8.92 -2.60
C ILE A 60 -14.27 8.77 -1.29
N ASP A 61 -14.45 9.87 -0.59
CA ASP A 61 -15.45 10.02 0.47
C ASP A 61 -16.78 10.38 -0.21
N PRO A 62 -17.84 9.57 -0.06
CA PRO A 62 -19.14 9.87 -0.66
C PRO A 62 -19.76 11.19 -0.20
N SER A 63 -19.43 11.66 1.00
CA SER A 63 -19.91 12.94 1.54
C SER A 63 -19.18 14.14 0.95
N ARG A 64 -17.96 13.94 0.41
CA ARG A 64 -17.10 14.98 -0.18
C ARG A 64 -16.39 14.46 -1.44
N PRO A 65 -17.14 14.07 -2.49
CA PRO A 65 -16.56 13.38 -3.64
C PRO A 65 -15.56 14.28 -4.41
N ASP A 66 -15.78 15.59 -4.38
CA ASP A 66 -14.96 16.58 -5.08
C ASP A 66 -13.57 16.77 -4.46
N GLU A 67 -13.33 16.28 -3.25
CA GLU A 67 -12.02 16.30 -2.60
C GLU A 67 -11.09 15.18 -3.10
N ALA A 68 -11.62 14.18 -3.80
CA ALA A 68 -10.85 13.00 -4.22
C ALA A 68 -9.78 13.36 -5.27
N ARG A 69 -8.50 13.27 -4.89
CA ARG A 69 -7.36 13.54 -5.78
C ARG A 69 -6.71 12.23 -6.25
N TRP A 70 -6.35 12.20 -7.52
CA TRP A 70 -5.55 11.11 -8.09
C TRP A 70 -4.12 11.14 -7.55
N ARG A 71 -3.67 10.01 -7.01
CA ARG A 71 -2.28 9.77 -6.62
C ARG A 71 -1.67 8.67 -7.48
N ARG A 72 -0.42 8.85 -7.89
CA ARG A 72 0.36 7.82 -8.59
C ARG A 72 0.69 6.66 -7.64
N ILE A 73 0.53 5.44 -8.12
CA ILE A 73 0.91 4.24 -7.38
C ILE A 73 2.43 4.06 -7.51
N ARG A 74 3.13 4.16 -6.38
CA ARG A 74 4.57 3.90 -6.31
C ARG A 74 4.78 2.47 -5.82
N ARG A 75 5.31 1.62 -6.69
CA ARG A 75 5.65 0.24 -6.36
C ARG A 75 7.14 0.18 -6.05
N PRO A 76 7.54 -0.17 -4.81
CA PRO A 76 8.94 -0.29 -4.48
C PRO A 76 9.59 -1.40 -5.32
N ARG A 77 10.82 -1.15 -5.73
CA ARG A 77 11.73 -2.15 -6.32
C ARG A 77 12.94 -2.19 -5.41
N PHE A 78 13.37 -3.39 -5.06
CA PHE A 78 14.51 -3.59 -4.18
C PHE A 78 15.63 -4.21 -4.99
N SER A 79 16.83 -3.67 -4.85
CA SER A 79 18.06 -4.35 -5.20
C SER A 79 18.42 -5.39 -4.14
N ASN A 80 19.41 -6.25 -4.41
CA ASN A 80 19.92 -7.20 -3.42
C ASN A 80 20.47 -6.46 -2.17
N GLU A 81 21.15 -5.35 -2.38
CA GLU A 81 21.69 -4.51 -1.29
C GLU A 81 20.56 -3.93 -0.43
N ASP A 82 19.47 -3.47 -1.03
CA ASP A 82 18.30 -2.95 -0.30
C ASP A 82 17.66 -4.04 0.59
N LEU A 83 17.58 -5.27 0.08
CA LEU A 83 17.01 -6.40 0.83
C LEU A 83 17.92 -6.79 2.00
N LEU A 84 19.23 -6.84 1.80
CA LEU A 84 20.19 -7.12 2.87
C LEU A 84 20.15 -6.04 3.95
N ALA A 85 20.08 -4.77 3.55
CA ALA A 85 19.93 -3.65 4.48
C ALA A 85 18.59 -3.69 5.26
N GLN A 86 17.53 -4.26 4.68
CA GLN A 86 16.26 -4.43 5.36
C GLN A 86 16.33 -5.52 6.43
N VAL A 87 17.03 -6.63 6.17
CA VAL A 87 17.25 -7.71 7.16
C VAL A 87 17.96 -7.17 8.39
N GLY A 88 19.04 -6.38 8.23
CA GLY A 88 19.78 -5.82 9.35
C GLY A 88 19.02 -4.81 10.23
N ARG A 89 17.81 -4.39 9.84
CA ARG A 89 16.96 -3.48 10.65
C ARG A 89 15.99 -4.21 11.56
N HIS A 90 15.79 -5.51 11.35
CA HIS A 90 14.87 -6.31 12.15
C HIS A 90 15.69 -7.32 12.95
N PRO A 91 15.43 -7.48 14.26
CA PRO A 91 16.10 -8.50 15.05
C PRO A 91 15.85 -9.88 14.45
N HIS A 92 16.88 -10.73 14.45
CA HIS A 92 16.74 -12.12 14.05
C HIS A 92 15.74 -12.80 15.00
N LEU A 93 14.82 -13.58 14.44
CA LEU A 93 13.78 -14.24 15.24
C LEU A 93 14.36 -15.36 16.13
N TRP A 94 15.53 -15.86 15.75
CA TRP A 94 16.33 -16.84 16.47
C TRP A 94 17.74 -16.29 16.53
N ASP A 95 18.28 -16.09 17.74
CA ASP A 95 19.71 -15.91 17.93
C ASP A 95 20.34 -17.31 17.79
N ASP A 96 21.40 -17.45 17.00
CA ASP A 96 22.20 -18.67 16.88
C ASP A 96 23.07 -18.88 18.15
N ASP A 97 22.47 -18.77 19.34
CA ASP A 97 23.12 -18.96 20.65
C ASP A 97 22.93 -20.38 21.20
N GLU A 98 22.81 -21.39 20.33
CA GLU A 98 22.90 -22.81 20.74
C GLU A 98 23.72 -23.64 19.74
N VAL A 99 25.01 -23.32 19.59
CA VAL A 99 26.03 -24.33 19.28
C VAL A 99 27.25 -24.07 20.14
N GLY A 100 27.19 -24.52 21.40
CA GLY A 100 28.34 -24.81 22.24
C GLY A 100 28.74 -26.28 22.11
#